data_AF-A0A9W9G4P1-F1
#
_entry.id   AF-A0A9W9G4P1-F1
#
_cell.length_a   1.000
_cell.length_b   1.000
_cell.length_c   1.000
_cell.angle_alpha   90.00
_cell.angle_beta   90.00
_cell.angle_gamma   90.00
#
_symmetry.space_group_name_H-M   'P 1'
#
loop_
_entity.id
_entity.type
_entity.pdbx_description
1 polymer ?
#
loop_
_entity_poly.entity_id
_entity_poly.type
_entity_poly.pdbx_seq_one_letter_code
_entity_poly.pdbx_strand_id
1 'polypeptide(L)'
;MAVPPASTFATDERFYIHLSSEKNKKDPYLEVDDGTNSGTFISKLPDKTIITTSPPVPTAATELHDEDKWVEWLKQIDDAANSESPVLNKTFGDAAKNIGEPGFNDPRLYLGLKESDQMEISLVKAWTWTGQEENSIPDILKGLQVTPDSKLAPGHRNALWFNPEASSRVTVRLVFNLGDLGTLNSLGLGGLNISFTKADLVCRKVVSAGEAEGKTVPVTHGDAEISIDCKFGQDLELQGIMEFTEDIISMTLLAKSENPIPRVLRWLTGVLGLKEDDLGTLPKLFSQDPFKDVRFRRINIVVDKKEIKPVSFQLDVQVSAPIGQDPASGNKTLFLLSYTYISSIGGLGTLRGQKSGYTL
;
A
#
# COMPACT_ATOMS: atom_id res chain seq x y z
N MET A 1 -5.36 -13.71 26.35
CA MET A 1 -6.08 -14.97 26.06
C MET A 1 -5.07 -16.09 26.04
N ALA A 2 -5.32 -17.19 26.74
CA ALA A 2 -4.43 -18.35 26.70
C ALA A 2 -4.64 -19.10 25.38
N VAL A 3 -3.56 -19.44 24.68
CA VAL A 3 -3.61 -20.24 23.46
C VAL A 3 -3.96 -21.69 23.88
N PRO A 4 -5.06 -22.28 23.39
CA PRO A 4 -5.37 -23.68 23.69
C PRO A 4 -4.28 -24.62 23.14
N PRO A 5 -4.01 -25.77 23.79
CA PRO A 5 -2.88 -26.62 23.43
C PRO A 5 -3.09 -27.25 22.04
N ALA A 6 -2.13 -27.05 21.14
CA ALA A 6 -2.09 -27.74 19.86
C ALA A 6 -1.90 -29.25 20.09
N SER A 7 -2.76 -30.04 19.45
CA SER A 7 -2.64 -31.50 19.35
C SER A 7 -1.31 -31.87 18.67
N THR A 8 -0.62 -32.92 19.15
CA THR A 8 0.76 -33.27 18.76
C THR A 8 0.90 -33.65 17.28
N PHE A 9 2.06 -33.26 16.70
CA PHE A 9 2.56 -33.38 15.32
C PHE A 9 1.79 -34.31 14.34
N ALA A 10 1.40 -33.72 13.20
CA ALA A 10 0.80 -34.37 12.04
C ALA A 10 1.71 -35.46 11.47
N THR A 11 1.19 -36.68 11.28
CA THR A 11 1.88 -37.76 10.56
C THR A 11 1.78 -37.63 9.05
N ASP A 12 0.84 -36.79 8.55
CA ASP A 12 0.42 -36.76 7.15
C ASP A 12 0.49 -35.35 6.54
N GLU A 13 1.35 -34.45 7.05
CA GLU A 13 1.48 -33.05 6.57
C GLU A 13 0.17 -32.25 6.53
N ARG A 14 -0.83 -32.62 7.34
CA ARG A 14 -2.11 -31.91 7.46
C ARG A 14 -2.29 -31.35 8.85
N PHE A 15 -2.72 -30.10 8.91
CA PHE A 15 -3.15 -29.45 10.14
C PHE A 15 -4.46 -28.74 9.89
N TYR A 16 -5.42 -28.89 10.80
CA TYR A 16 -6.78 -28.40 10.60
C TYR A 16 -7.05 -27.16 11.47
N ILE A 17 -7.70 -26.16 10.91
CA ILE A 17 -8.19 -24.99 11.66
C ILE A 17 -9.71 -25.06 11.64
N HIS A 18 -10.30 -25.30 12.81
CA HIS A 18 -11.74 -25.49 12.98
C HIS A 18 -12.35 -24.37 13.82
N LEU A 19 -13.66 -24.16 13.68
CA LEU A 19 -14.40 -23.36 14.65
C LEU A 19 -14.49 -24.08 15.99
N SER A 20 -14.53 -23.31 17.07
CA SER A 20 -14.77 -23.83 18.41
C SER A 20 -16.09 -24.62 18.48
N SER A 21 -17.12 -24.19 17.73
CA SER A 21 -18.43 -24.85 17.66
C SER A 21 -18.46 -26.16 16.86
N GLU A 22 -17.43 -26.47 16.06
CA GLU A 22 -17.43 -27.69 15.25
C GLU A 22 -17.22 -28.94 16.12
N LYS A 23 -18.11 -29.93 15.92
CA LYS A 23 -18.14 -31.15 16.75
C LYS A 23 -17.19 -32.24 16.25
N ASN A 24 -16.91 -32.26 14.95
CA ASN A 24 -16.17 -33.33 14.28
C ASN A 24 -14.80 -32.81 13.83
N LYS A 25 -13.98 -32.37 14.79
CA LYS A 25 -12.63 -31.85 14.53
C LYS A 25 -11.68 -33.00 14.22
N LYS A 26 -10.81 -32.81 13.23
CA LYS A 26 -9.77 -33.78 12.86
C LYS A 26 -8.45 -33.36 13.48
N ASP A 27 -7.75 -34.29 14.12
CA ASP A 27 -6.41 -34.05 14.64
C ASP A 27 -5.34 -34.09 13.53
N PRO A 28 -4.27 -33.28 13.64
CA PRO A 28 -4.08 -32.21 14.63
C PRO A 28 -4.81 -30.92 14.24
N TYR A 29 -5.30 -30.16 15.22
CA TYR A 29 -6.03 -28.92 14.94
C TYR A 29 -5.73 -27.71 15.85
N LEU A 30 -6.12 -26.54 15.35
CA LEU A 30 -6.28 -25.27 16.06
C LEU A 30 -7.76 -24.90 16.09
N GLU A 31 -8.26 -24.51 17.26
CA GLU A 31 -9.61 -23.94 17.39
C GLU A 31 -9.58 -22.42 17.25
N VAL A 32 -10.54 -21.91 16.48
CA VAL A 32 -10.82 -20.49 16.32
C VAL A 32 -12.20 -20.20 16.90
N ASP A 33 -12.27 -19.17 17.74
CA ASP A 33 -13.53 -18.72 18.33
C ASP A 33 -14.48 -18.21 17.23
N ASP A 34 -15.71 -18.73 17.24
CA ASP A 34 -16.80 -18.41 16.32
C ASP A 34 -17.14 -16.91 16.27
N GLY A 35 -16.95 -16.19 17.38
CA GLY A 35 -17.20 -14.75 17.49
C GLY A 35 -16.11 -13.86 16.88
N THR A 36 -15.04 -14.45 16.36
CA THR A 36 -13.95 -13.71 15.70
C THR A 36 -14.20 -13.60 14.19
N ASN A 37 -13.50 -12.68 13.52
CA ASN A 37 -13.55 -12.57 12.07
C ASN A 37 -13.06 -13.87 11.38
N SER A 38 -12.03 -14.51 11.93
CA SER A 38 -11.56 -15.82 11.46
C SER A 38 -12.61 -16.92 11.69
N GLY A 39 -13.35 -16.86 12.79
CA GLY A 39 -14.49 -17.74 13.03
C GLY A 39 -15.62 -17.52 12.02
N THR A 40 -15.97 -16.26 11.76
CA THR A 40 -16.96 -15.91 10.74
C THR A 40 -16.51 -16.40 9.37
N PHE A 41 -15.23 -16.26 9.01
CA PHE A 41 -14.67 -16.81 7.77
C PHE A 41 -14.85 -18.32 7.67
N ILE A 42 -14.29 -19.05 8.63
CA ILE A 42 -14.29 -20.51 8.61
C ILE A 42 -15.75 -21.00 8.56
N SER A 43 -16.69 -20.33 9.23
CA SER A 43 -18.13 -20.69 9.16
C SER A 43 -18.76 -20.64 7.76
N LYS A 44 -18.17 -19.87 6.83
CA LYS A 44 -18.63 -19.74 5.45
C LYS A 44 -17.98 -20.75 4.51
N LEU A 45 -16.92 -21.44 4.94
CA LEU A 45 -16.31 -22.49 4.14
C LEU A 45 -17.25 -23.71 4.08
N PRO A 46 -17.34 -24.42 2.94
CA PRO A 46 -18.20 -25.60 2.81
C PRO A 46 -17.97 -26.66 3.91
N ASP A 47 -16.71 -26.86 4.28
CA ASP A 47 -16.31 -27.84 5.31
C ASP A 47 -16.01 -27.19 6.67
N LYS A 48 -16.24 -25.88 6.77
CA LYS A 48 -15.93 -25.06 7.95
C LYS A 48 -14.58 -25.38 8.59
N THR A 49 -13.60 -25.57 7.72
CA THR A 49 -12.26 -26.02 8.07
C THR A 49 -11.29 -25.41 7.08
N ILE A 50 -10.15 -24.95 7.58
CA ILE A 50 -8.97 -24.67 6.76
C ILE A 50 -7.97 -25.81 7.01
N ILE A 51 -7.32 -26.29 5.97
CA ILE A 51 -6.29 -27.31 6.03
C ILE A 51 -4.96 -26.65 5.64
N THR A 52 -4.01 -26.66 6.56
CA THR A 52 -2.64 -26.17 6.35
C THR A 52 -1.64 -27.32 6.33
N THR A 53 -0.45 -27.09 5.79
CA THR A 53 0.63 -28.10 5.78
C THR A 53 1.29 -28.25 7.15
N SER A 54 1.15 -27.25 8.02
CA SER A 54 1.67 -27.23 9.39
C SER A 54 0.78 -26.40 10.32
N PRO A 55 0.97 -26.47 11.65
CA PRO A 55 0.28 -25.58 12.58
C PRO A 55 0.55 -24.10 12.24
N PRO A 56 -0.46 -23.21 12.26
CA PRO A 56 -0.27 -21.78 12.15
C PRO A 56 0.64 -21.27 13.25
N VAL A 57 1.76 -20.70 12.87
CA VAL A 57 2.63 -19.99 13.81
C VAL A 57 2.35 -18.48 13.62
N PRO A 58 2.34 -17.65 14.69
CA PRO A 58 2.00 -16.24 14.54
C PRO A 58 3.06 -15.50 13.73
N THR A 59 4.31 -15.80 14.05
CA THR A 59 5.45 -15.21 13.38
C THR A 59 5.73 -16.04 12.16
N ALA A 60 4.84 -16.18 11.16
CA ALA A 60 4.96 -17.34 10.31
C ALA A 60 4.04 -17.41 9.07
N ALA A 61 4.58 -17.86 7.94
CA ALA A 61 3.81 -18.18 6.74
C ALA A 61 3.52 -19.68 6.73
N THR A 62 2.28 -20.03 7.04
CA THR A 62 1.80 -21.41 7.00
C THR A 62 1.10 -21.66 5.66
N GLU A 63 1.59 -22.63 4.90
CA GLU A 63 1.01 -22.98 3.60
C GLU A 63 -0.33 -23.69 3.78
N LEU A 64 -1.23 -23.48 2.83
CA LEU A 64 -2.46 -24.25 2.75
C LEU A 64 -2.16 -25.59 2.10
N HIS A 65 -2.87 -26.62 2.55
CA HIS A 65 -2.77 -27.95 1.95
C HIS A 65 -3.58 -27.99 0.65
N ASP A 66 -3.10 -28.72 -0.36
CA ASP A 66 -3.74 -28.79 -1.69
C ASP A 66 -5.18 -29.34 -1.69
N GLU A 67 -5.53 -30.11 -0.66
CA GLU A 67 -6.87 -30.64 -0.44
C GLU A 67 -7.83 -29.64 0.22
N ASP A 68 -7.35 -28.47 0.66
CA ASP A 68 -8.22 -27.45 1.22
C ASP A 68 -9.20 -26.96 0.14
N LYS A 69 -10.51 -27.06 0.39
CA LYS A 69 -11.54 -26.60 -0.55
C LYS A 69 -11.46 -25.10 -0.86
N TRP A 70 -10.81 -24.32 0.00
CA TRP A 70 -10.50 -22.93 -0.26
C TRP A 70 -9.50 -22.77 -1.41
N VAL A 71 -8.54 -23.68 -1.53
CA VAL A 71 -7.62 -23.74 -2.68
C VAL A 71 -8.40 -24.00 -3.95
N GLU A 72 -9.33 -24.94 -3.91
CA GLU A 72 -10.22 -25.24 -5.03
C GLU A 72 -11.11 -24.03 -5.39
N TRP A 73 -11.63 -23.32 -4.40
CA TRP A 73 -12.43 -22.11 -4.61
C TRP A 73 -11.59 -20.96 -5.19
N LEU A 74 -10.36 -20.76 -4.72
CA LEU A 74 -9.44 -19.79 -5.31
C LEU A 74 -9.20 -20.07 -6.79
N LYS A 75 -9.05 -21.35 -7.18
CA LYS A 75 -8.95 -21.76 -8.59
C LYS A 75 -10.16 -21.33 -9.44
N GLN A 76 -11.34 -21.20 -8.85
CA GLN A 76 -12.55 -20.76 -9.59
C GLN A 76 -12.58 -19.24 -9.82
N ILE A 77 -11.83 -18.48 -9.02
CA ILE A 77 -11.73 -17.02 -9.10
C ILE A 77 -10.57 -16.59 -10.00
N ASP A 78 -9.48 -17.35 -9.95
CA ASP A 78 -8.31 -17.21 -10.79
C ASP A 78 -7.86 -18.63 -11.10
N ASP A 79 -7.98 -19.07 -12.37
CA ASP A 79 -7.64 -20.43 -12.82
C ASP A 79 -6.19 -20.85 -12.48
N ALA A 80 -5.35 -19.89 -12.07
CA ALA A 80 -3.98 -20.10 -11.65
C ALA A 80 -3.75 -19.99 -10.12
N ALA A 81 -4.79 -19.87 -9.30
CA ALA A 81 -4.65 -19.74 -7.84
C ALA A 81 -4.67 -21.10 -7.12
N ASN A 82 -3.55 -21.52 -6.55
CA ASN A 82 -3.46 -22.69 -5.66
C ASN A 82 -3.16 -22.24 -4.22
N SER A 83 -3.27 -23.16 -3.26
CA SER A 83 -2.59 -23.14 -1.93
C SER A 83 -1.13 -22.73 -2.08
N GLU A 84 -0.50 -23.24 -3.13
CA GLU A 84 0.86 -22.96 -3.56
C GLU A 84 0.92 -21.94 -4.72
N SER A 85 0.09 -20.89 -4.71
CA SER A 85 -0.13 -19.91 -5.81
C SER A 85 0.92 -19.96 -6.96
N PRO A 86 0.67 -20.72 -8.04
CA PRO A 86 1.52 -20.82 -9.20
C PRO A 86 1.64 -19.52 -9.96
N VAL A 87 0.75 -18.54 -9.78
CA VAL A 87 0.98 -17.21 -10.35
C VAL A 87 2.24 -16.58 -9.75
N LEU A 88 2.49 -16.82 -8.46
CA LEU A 88 3.71 -16.43 -7.78
C LEU A 88 4.83 -17.43 -8.12
N ASN A 89 4.64 -18.75 -7.98
CA ASN A 89 5.72 -19.74 -8.19
C ASN A 89 6.14 -19.96 -9.67
N LYS A 90 5.25 -19.86 -10.65
CA LYS A 90 5.55 -19.90 -12.10
C LYS A 90 6.28 -18.65 -12.57
N THR A 91 6.25 -17.60 -11.75
CA THR A 91 7.08 -16.41 -11.95
C THR A 91 8.45 -16.59 -11.30
N PHE A 92 8.66 -17.55 -10.37
CA PHE A 92 9.70 -17.44 -9.33
C PHE A 92 10.58 -18.64 -8.89
N GLY A 93 10.40 -19.89 -9.37
CA GLY A 93 11.43 -20.97 -9.30
C GLY A 93 11.89 -21.51 -7.91
N ASP A 94 12.66 -22.63 -7.93
CA ASP A 94 12.88 -23.55 -6.78
C ASP A 94 14.23 -23.38 -6.04
N ALA A 95 14.22 -22.75 -4.86
CA ALA A 95 15.09 -23.09 -3.73
C ALA A 95 14.58 -22.36 -2.46
N ALA A 96 14.89 -22.90 -1.27
CA ALA A 96 14.78 -22.33 0.09
C ALA A 96 14.27 -23.37 1.09
N LYS A 97 15.18 -24.20 1.61
CA LYS A 97 14.91 -25.25 2.61
C LYS A 97 15.20 -24.84 4.06
N ASN A 98 15.54 -23.57 4.35
CA ASN A 98 16.03 -23.22 5.69
C ASN A 98 15.39 -21.93 6.25
N ILE A 99 14.33 -22.11 7.07
CA ILE A 99 14.00 -21.32 8.27
C ILE A 99 13.53 -19.87 7.99
N GLY A 100 12.33 -19.41 8.35
CA GLY A 100 11.78 -19.17 9.70
C GLY A 100 11.14 -17.75 9.68
N GLU A 101 10.19 -17.48 10.55
CA GLU A 101 8.86 -17.09 10.07
C GLU A 101 8.46 -15.67 10.69
N PRO A 102 7.54 -14.80 10.13
CA PRO A 102 7.09 -13.52 10.79
C PRO A 102 5.58 -13.16 10.80
N GLY A 103 5.16 -12.30 11.76
CA GLY A 103 3.76 -12.01 12.15
C GLY A 103 3.47 -10.58 12.64
N PHE A 104 2.21 -10.13 12.46
CA PHE A 104 1.64 -8.88 12.97
C PHE A 104 0.41 -9.17 13.85
N ASN A 105 0.25 -8.47 14.97
CA ASN A 105 -0.79 -8.73 15.99
C ASN A 105 -2.14 -8.02 15.68
N ASP A 106 -2.94 -8.55 14.74
CA ASP A 106 -4.40 -8.31 14.56
C ASP A 106 -4.99 -9.62 13.94
N PRO A 107 -6.19 -10.13 14.32
CA PRO A 107 -6.63 -11.49 14.02
C PRO A 107 -7.25 -11.64 12.63
N ARG A 108 -6.57 -11.11 11.61
CA ARG A 108 -6.85 -11.38 10.19
C ARG A 108 -6.07 -12.63 9.81
N LEU A 109 -6.66 -13.53 9.02
CA LEU A 109 -5.88 -14.64 8.44
C LEU A 109 -4.83 -14.02 7.51
N TYR A 110 -3.60 -13.97 7.99
CA TYR A 110 -2.45 -13.41 7.31
C TYR A 110 -1.63 -14.59 6.80
N LEU A 111 -1.48 -14.67 5.49
CA LEU A 111 -0.53 -15.58 4.86
C LEU A 111 0.62 -14.73 4.35
N GLY A 112 1.74 -14.78 5.07
CA GLY A 112 3.00 -14.23 4.56
C GLY A 112 3.37 -14.98 3.29
N LEU A 113 3.78 -14.26 2.26
CA LEU A 113 4.30 -14.90 1.05
C LEU A 113 5.78 -15.18 1.27
N LYS A 114 6.19 -16.44 1.05
CA LYS A 114 7.60 -16.84 1.12
C LYS A 114 8.40 -16.04 0.09
N GLU A 115 9.58 -15.59 0.49
CA GLU A 115 10.52 -15.01 -0.44
C GLU A 115 10.97 -16.07 -1.44
N SER A 116 10.92 -15.69 -2.71
CA SER A 116 11.48 -16.51 -3.78
C SER A 116 13.00 -16.35 -3.82
N ASP A 117 13.70 -17.43 -4.17
CA ASP A 117 15.13 -17.43 -4.47
C ASP A 117 15.45 -16.83 -5.85
N GLN A 118 14.45 -16.40 -6.63
CA GLN A 118 14.66 -15.66 -7.87
C GLN A 118 15.02 -14.20 -7.60
N MET A 119 16.06 -13.81 -8.34
CA MET A 119 16.78 -12.57 -8.10
C MET A 119 16.05 -11.33 -8.63
N GLU A 120 15.31 -11.41 -9.74
CA GLU A 120 14.89 -10.22 -10.52
C GLU A 120 13.62 -10.46 -11.39
N ILE A 121 12.76 -9.45 -11.47
CA ILE A 121 11.47 -9.44 -12.20
C ILE A 121 11.38 -8.20 -13.06
N SER A 122 10.93 -8.30 -14.30
CA SER A 122 10.64 -7.08 -15.07
C SER A 122 9.55 -6.25 -14.38
N LEU A 123 9.82 -4.96 -14.15
CA LEU A 123 8.87 -4.00 -13.61
C LEU A 123 7.53 -4.05 -14.36
N VAL A 124 7.57 -4.15 -15.69
CA VAL A 124 6.37 -4.25 -16.54
C VAL A 124 5.53 -5.46 -16.16
N LYS A 125 6.14 -6.63 -15.93
CA LYS A 125 5.42 -7.84 -15.56
C LYS A 125 4.73 -7.72 -14.20
N ALA A 126 5.43 -7.14 -13.21
CA ALA A 126 4.86 -6.91 -11.89
C ALA A 126 3.71 -5.87 -11.94
N TRP A 127 3.87 -4.85 -12.77
CA TRP A 127 2.88 -3.80 -13.00
C TRP A 127 1.62 -4.33 -13.69
N THR A 128 1.73 -5.05 -14.81
CA THR A 128 0.56 -5.56 -15.54
C THR A 128 -0.17 -6.67 -14.80
N TRP A 129 0.48 -7.38 -13.88
CA TRP A 129 -0.16 -8.37 -13.00
C TRP A 129 -1.29 -7.78 -12.14
N THR A 130 -1.19 -6.50 -11.76
CA THR A 130 -2.24 -5.79 -11.00
C THR A 130 -3.42 -5.37 -11.88
N GLY A 131 -3.31 -5.56 -13.21
CA GLY A 131 -4.30 -5.13 -14.20
C GLY A 131 -4.06 -3.72 -14.75
N GLN A 132 -2.93 -3.08 -14.39
CA GLN A 132 -2.53 -1.79 -14.94
C GLN A 132 -1.96 -1.93 -16.36
N GLU A 133 -2.14 -0.91 -17.20
CA GLU A 133 -1.67 -0.94 -18.58
C GLU A 133 -0.16 -0.69 -18.69
N GLU A 134 0.52 -1.38 -19.62
CA GLU A 134 1.98 -1.23 -19.82
C GLU A 134 2.37 0.18 -20.33
N ASN A 135 1.53 0.80 -21.16
CA ASN A 135 1.72 2.16 -21.67
C ASN A 135 1.69 3.23 -20.55
N SER A 136 1.14 2.90 -19.37
CA SER A 136 1.16 3.80 -18.23
C SER A 136 2.54 3.90 -17.60
N ILE A 137 3.50 3.02 -17.92
CA ILE A 137 4.87 3.09 -17.42
C ILE A 137 5.72 3.96 -18.36
N PRO A 138 6.49 4.94 -17.87
CA PRO A 138 7.48 5.65 -18.69
C PRO A 138 8.45 4.67 -19.37
N ASP A 139 8.73 4.86 -20.67
CA ASP A 139 9.54 3.91 -21.47
C ASP A 139 10.92 3.63 -20.84
N ILE A 140 11.54 4.63 -20.23
CA ILE A 140 12.84 4.49 -19.55
C ILE A 140 12.80 3.50 -18.37
N LEU A 141 11.64 3.29 -17.75
CA LEU A 141 11.47 2.36 -16.62
C LEU A 141 11.06 0.95 -17.08
N LYS A 142 10.61 0.76 -18.32
CA LYS A 142 10.11 -0.55 -18.78
C LYS A 142 11.17 -1.65 -18.77
N GLY A 143 12.45 -1.27 -18.95
CA GLY A 143 13.58 -2.19 -18.88
C GLY A 143 14.01 -2.57 -17.46
N LEU A 144 13.47 -1.93 -16.42
CA LEU A 144 13.88 -2.18 -15.05
C LEU A 144 13.52 -3.57 -14.57
N GLN A 145 14.43 -4.12 -13.77
CA GLN A 145 14.18 -5.30 -12.96
C GLN A 145 13.91 -4.88 -11.52
N VAL A 146 13.00 -5.56 -10.85
CA VAL A 146 12.63 -5.37 -9.45
C VAL A 146 12.80 -6.68 -8.71
N THR A 147 13.16 -6.60 -7.44
CA THR A 147 13.49 -7.77 -6.62
C THR A 147 12.58 -7.81 -5.40
N PRO A 148 11.99 -8.95 -5.01
CA PRO A 148 11.19 -8.99 -3.78
C PRO A 148 12.00 -8.48 -2.58
N ASP A 149 11.48 -7.51 -1.83
CA ASP A 149 12.22 -6.97 -0.68
C ASP A 149 11.98 -7.82 0.56
N SER A 150 12.90 -8.77 0.75
CA SER A 150 12.96 -9.69 1.88
C SER A 150 13.24 -9.04 3.24
N LYS A 151 13.85 -7.86 3.21
CA LYS A 151 14.31 -7.16 4.41
C LYS A 151 13.21 -6.32 5.02
N LEU A 152 12.03 -6.24 4.39
CA LEU A 152 10.90 -5.49 4.92
C LEU A 152 10.49 -6.02 6.29
N ALA A 153 10.24 -5.06 7.19
CA ALA A 153 9.69 -5.38 8.50
C ALA A 153 8.38 -6.16 8.34
N PRO A 154 8.05 -7.09 9.26
CA PRO A 154 6.89 -7.98 9.17
C PRO A 154 5.53 -7.36 8.77
N GLY A 155 5.30 -6.07 9.02
CA GLY A 155 4.08 -5.35 8.60
C GLY A 155 4.11 -4.72 7.20
N HIS A 156 5.24 -4.80 6.48
CA HIS A 156 5.42 -4.22 5.15
C HIS A 156 5.59 -5.28 4.05
N ARG A 157 5.55 -6.57 4.42
CA ARG A 157 5.87 -7.71 3.57
C ARG A 157 4.80 -8.01 2.52
N ASN A 158 5.22 -8.85 1.59
CA ASN A 158 4.36 -9.51 0.62
C ASN A 158 3.37 -10.40 1.36
N ALA A 159 2.09 -10.16 1.14
CA ALA A 159 1.05 -10.74 1.96
C ALA A 159 -0.24 -10.92 1.19
N LEU A 160 -1.01 -11.91 1.64
CA LEU A 160 -2.38 -12.12 1.25
C LEU A 160 -3.29 -11.94 2.47
N TRP A 161 -4.35 -11.15 2.29
CA TRP A 161 -5.44 -10.99 3.26
C TRP A 161 -6.73 -11.51 2.67
N PHE A 162 -7.52 -12.18 3.51
CA PHE A 162 -8.87 -12.58 3.18
C PHE A 162 -9.87 -11.90 4.09
N ASN A 163 -10.97 -11.40 3.50
CA ASN A 163 -12.08 -10.79 4.20
C ASN A 163 -13.41 -11.41 3.71
N PRO A 164 -13.98 -12.39 4.45
CA PRO A 164 -15.25 -13.02 4.08
C PRO A 164 -16.41 -12.04 4.06
N GLU A 165 -16.43 -11.11 5.01
CA GLU A 165 -17.54 -10.18 5.25
C GLU A 165 -17.64 -9.13 4.14
N ALA A 166 -16.53 -8.88 3.44
CA ALA A 166 -16.45 -7.94 2.34
C ALA A 166 -16.61 -8.62 0.96
N SER A 167 -17.67 -9.41 0.77
CA SER A 167 -17.91 -10.15 -0.50
C SER A 167 -16.81 -11.16 -0.83
N SER A 168 -16.33 -11.89 0.18
CA SER A 168 -15.24 -12.87 0.04
C SER A 168 -13.99 -12.27 -0.62
N ARG A 169 -13.61 -11.07 -0.19
CA ARG A 169 -12.50 -10.31 -0.77
C ARG A 169 -11.16 -10.94 -0.41
N VAL A 170 -10.36 -11.23 -1.41
CA VAL A 170 -8.92 -11.51 -1.31
C VAL A 170 -8.17 -10.25 -1.69
N THR A 171 -7.18 -9.85 -0.89
CA THR A 171 -6.23 -8.80 -1.23
C THR A 171 -4.84 -9.39 -1.22
N VAL A 172 -4.09 -9.27 -2.31
CA VAL A 172 -2.68 -9.59 -2.39
C VAL A 172 -1.91 -8.28 -2.48
N ARG A 173 -0.86 -8.11 -1.70
CA ARG A 173 0.10 -7.01 -1.84
C ARG A 173 1.50 -7.55 -1.95
N LEU A 174 2.24 -7.06 -2.93
CA LEU A 174 3.63 -7.37 -3.19
C LEU A 174 4.43 -6.06 -3.17
N VAL A 175 5.65 -6.13 -2.69
CA VAL A 175 6.63 -5.05 -2.64
C VAL A 175 7.92 -5.57 -3.19
N PHE A 176 8.48 -4.81 -4.12
CA PHE A 176 9.73 -5.12 -4.78
C PHE A 176 10.67 -3.93 -4.66
N ASN A 177 11.92 -4.15 -4.29
CA ASN A 177 12.95 -3.15 -4.42
C ASN A 177 13.22 -2.86 -5.89
N LEU A 178 13.29 -1.57 -6.26
CA LEU A 178 13.53 -1.15 -7.63
C LEU A 178 14.99 -1.35 -8.08
N GLY A 179 15.94 -1.50 -7.13
CA GLY A 179 17.36 -1.77 -7.37
C GLY A 179 18.16 -0.61 -7.99
N ASP A 180 17.74 -0.14 -9.17
CA ASP A 180 18.41 0.89 -9.96
C ASP A 180 17.73 2.26 -9.83
N LEU A 181 18.19 3.03 -8.84
CA LEU A 181 17.76 4.42 -8.67
C LEU A 181 18.31 5.35 -9.75
N GLY A 182 19.36 4.96 -10.49
CA GLY A 182 19.97 5.77 -11.55
C GLY A 182 19.00 5.97 -12.71
N THR A 183 18.35 4.89 -13.13
CA THR A 183 17.31 4.92 -14.17
C THR A 183 16.09 5.72 -13.70
N LEU A 184 15.65 5.59 -12.44
CA LEU A 184 14.56 6.41 -11.90
C LEU A 184 14.92 7.91 -11.86
N ASN A 185 16.13 8.25 -11.43
CA ASN A 185 16.64 9.63 -11.46
C ASN A 185 16.81 10.16 -12.91
N SER A 186 16.89 9.28 -13.90
CA SER A 186 16.99 9.63 -15.32
C SER A 186 15.63 9.92 -15.97
N LEU A 187 14.50 9.85 -15.23
CA LEU A 187 13.16 10.23 -15.70
C LEU A 187 13.05 11.67 -16.22
N GLY A 188 14.09 12.49 -16.06
CA GLY A 188 14.09 13.89 -16.49
C GLY A 188 13.46 14.83 -15.46
N LEU A 189 13.08 14.34 -14.28
CA LEU A 189 12.58 15.16 -13.17
C LEU A 189 13.66 16.11 -12.59
N GLY A 190 14.85 16.17 -13.19
CA GLY A 190 15.93 17.09 -12.84
C GLY A 190 15.53 18.56 -12.89
N GLY A 191 14.57 18.95 -13.77
CA GLY A 191 13.99 20.30 -13.74
C GLY A 191 13.26 20.65 -12.43
N LEU A 192 12.87 19.62 -11.67
CA LEU A 192 12.29 19.75 -10.33
C LEU A 192 13.33 19.67 -9.20
N ASN A 193 14.61 19.48 -9.52
CA ASN A 193 15.69 19.25 -8.54
C ASN A 193 15.36 18.15 -7.52
N ILE A 194 14.81 17.03 -8.00
CA ILE A 194 14.46 15.85 -7.20
C ILE A 194 15.56 14.80 -7.36
N SER A 195 16.00 14.23 -6.25
CA SER A 195 16.87 13.05 -6.23
C SER A 195 16.25 11.94 -5.40
N PHE A 196 16.03 10.77 -6.00
CA PHE A 196 15.49 9.60 -5.32
C PHE A 196 16.61 8.88 -4.56
N THR A 197 16.36 8.62 -3.27
CA THR A 197 17.29 7.94 -2.36
C THR A 197 16.84 6.53 -2.01
N LYS A 198 15.55 6.22 -2.20
CA LYS A 198 14.97 4.88 -2.09
C LYS A 198 13.78 4.76 -3.03
N ALA A 199 13.55 3.60 -3.61
CA ALA A 199 12.36 3.32 -4.39
C ALA A 199 11.99 1.83 -4.30
N ASP A 200 10.72 1.56 -4.00
CA ASP A 200 10.14 0.22 -3.97
C ASP A 200 8.85 0.22 -4.80
N LEU A 201 8.68 -0.73 -5.72
CA LEU A 201 7.42 -0.98 -6.41
C LEU A 201 6.46 -1.71 -5.47
N VAL A 202 5.30 -1.12 -5.21
CA VAL A 202 4.21 -1.72 -4.43
C VAL A 202 3.08 -2.08 -5.40
N CYS A 203 2.78 -3.36 -5.48
CA CYS A 203 1.68 -3.90 -6.27
C CYS A 203 0.60 -4.41 -5.34
N ARG A 204 -0.66 -4.02 -5.55
CA ARG A 204 -1.79 -4.59 -4.83
C ARG A 204 -2.86 -5.04 -5.82
N LYS A 205 -3.43 -6.20 -5.54
CA LYS A 205 -4.49 -6.83 -6.33
C LYS A 205 -5.58 -7.30 -5.39
N VAL A 206 -6.79 -6.85 -5.62
CA VAL A 206 -8.00 -7.19 -4.88
C VAL A 206 -8.88 -8.01 -5.81
N VAL A 207 -9.32 -9.16 -5.33
CA VAL A 207 -10.31 -9.98 -6.03
C VAL A 207 -11.49 -10.18 -5.09
N SER A 208 -12.70 -9.91 -5.56
CA SER A 208 -13.93 -10.08 -4.77
C SER A 208 -14.94 -10.88 -5.58
N ALA A 209 -15.82 -11.59 -4.90
CA ALA A 209 -16.96 -12.23 -5.55
C ALA A 209 -18.03 -11.17 -5.88
N GLY A 210 -18.48 -11.14 -7.13
CA GLY A 210 -19.64 -10.38 -7.59
C GLY A 210 -20.71 -11.31 -8.17
N GLU A 211 -21.89 -10.78 -8.46
CA GLU A 211 -22.95 -11.51 -9.16
C GLU A 211 -23.24 -10.87 -10.53
N ALA A 212 -23.23 -11.69 -11.58
CA ALA A 212 -23.65 -11.30 -12.91
C ALA A 212 -24.48 -12.44 -13.54
N GLU A 213 -25.67 -12.11 -14.05
CA GLU A 213 -26.58 -13.09 -14.67
C GLU A 213 -26.89 -14.32 -13.79
N GLY A 214 -26.98 -14.11 -12.47
CA GLY A 214 -27.24 -15.18 -11.50
C GLY A 214 -26.05 -16.13 -11.27
N LYS A 215 -24.86 -15.79 -11.78
CA LYS A 215 -23.61 -16.52 -11.51
C LYS A 215 -22.67 -15.65 -10.67
N THR A 216 -21.95 -16.29 -9.75
CA THR A 216 -20.82 -15.65 -9.07
C THR A 216 -19.68 -15.47 -10.06
N VAL A 217 -19.18 -14.25 -10.20
CA VAL A 217 -18.08 -13.88 -11.09
C VAL A 217 -16.97 -13.18 -10.30
N PRO A 218 -15.69 -13.36 -10.67
CA PRO A 218 -14.59 -12.64 -10.02
C PRO A 218 -14.56 -11.18 -10.50
N VAL A 219 -14.57 -10.25 -9.55
CA VAL A 219 -14.32 -8.82 -9.80
C VAL A 219 -12.90 -8.52 -9.34
N THR A 220 -12.02 -8.23 -10.29
CA THR A 220 -10.62 -7.91 -10.03
C THR A 220 -10.40 -6.40 -10.12
N HIS A 221 -9.68 -5.86 -9.15
CA HIS A 221 -9.18 -4.49 -9.16
C HIS A 221 -7.77 -4.49 -8.59
N GLY A 222 -6.83 -3.79 -9.20
CA GLY A 222 -5.49 -3.68 -8.65
C GLY A 222 -4.84 -2.37 -9.01
N ASP A 223 -3.78 -2.06 -8.30
CA ASP A 223 -2.99 -0.86 -8.38
C ASP A 223 -1.51 -1.18 -8.24
N ALA A 224 -0.69 -0.37 -8.90
CA ALA A 224 0.76 -0.41 -8.80
C ALA A 224 1.26 1.01 -8.60
N GLU A 225 2.11 1.21 -7.59
CA GLU A 225 2.68 2.50 -7.22
C GLU A 225 4.15 2.32 -6.86
N ILE A 226 4.99 3.32 -7.12
CA ILE A 226 6.37 3.33 -6.64
C ILE A 226 6.42 4.12 -5.33
N SER A 227 6.66 3.45 -4.22
CA SER A 227 7.00 4.12 -2.98
C SER A 227 8.41 4.69 -3.07
N ILE A 228 8.57 5.96 -2.73
CA ILE A 228 9.82 6.69 -2.91
C ILE A 228 10.25 7.43 -1.64
N ASP A 229 11.56 7.45 -1.40
CA ASP A 229 12.21 8.47 -0.59
C ASP A 229 13.01 9.37 -1.52
N CYS A 230 12.94 10.68 -1.30
CA CYS A 230 13.62 11.64 -2.15
C CYS A 230 14.07 12.90 -1.41
N LYS A 231 15.02 13.59 -2.02
CA LYS A 231 15.48 14.92 -1.60
C LYS A 231 15.12 15.94 -2.66
N PHE A 232 14.52 17.03 -2.22
CA PHE A 232 14.17 18.19 -3.03
C PHE A 232 15.19 19.29 -2.73
N GLY A 233 16.00 19.66 -3.73
CA GLY A 233 17.16 20.53 -3.49
C GLY A 233 18.15 19.89 -2.52
N GLN A 234 18.72 20.67 -1.59
CA GLN A 234 19.75 20.18 -0.67
C GLN A 234 19.21 19.62 0.66
N ASP A 235 18.09 20.16 1.18
CA ASP A 235 17.75 19.98 2.61
C ASP A 235 16.31 19.52 2.89
N LEU A 236 15.52 19.19 1.86
CA LEU A 236 14.12 18.78 2.05
C LEU A 236 13.98 17.29 1.75
N GLU A 237 13.91 16.48 2.81
CA GLU A 237 13.70 15.04 2.72
C GLU A 237 12.22 14.72 2.77
N LEU A 238 11.74 14.04 1.73
CA LEU A 238 10.35 13.64 1.55
C LEU A 238 10.26 12.12 1.34
N GLN A 239 9.11 11.56 1.71
CA GLN A 239 8.73 10.19 1.40
C GLN A 239 7.33 10.16 0.83
N GLY A 240 7.02 9.21 -0.03
CA GLY A 240 5.67 9.13 -0.57
C GLY A 240 5.49 8.06 -1.61
N ILE A 241 4.53 8.32 -2.50
CA ILE A 241 4.18 7.44 -3.60
C ILE A 241 4.29 8.21 -4.92
N MET A 242 4.65 7.49 -5.96
CA MET A 242 4.67 7.93 -7.35
C MET A 242 3.77 7.00 -8.14
N GLU A 243 2.84 7.59 -8.89
CA GLU A 243 1.86 6.90 -9.71
C GLU A 243 2.04 7.35 -11.16
N PHE A 244 1.74 6.44 -12.09
CA PHE A 244 1.80 6.73 -13.51
C PHE A 244 0.47 6.44 -14.20
N THR A 245 0.05 7.39 -15.03
CA THR A 245 -1.04 7.19 -16.01
C THR A 245 -0.48 7.38 -17.42
N GLU A 246 -1.29 7.31 -18.47
CA GLU A 246 -0.81 7.46 -19.85
C GLU A 246 0.02 8.74 -20.07
N ASP A 247 -0.48 9.89 -19.61
CA ASP A 247 0.14 11.20 -19.90
C ASP A 247 0.82 11.88 -18.70
N ILE A 248 0.58 11.43 -17.45
CA ILE A 248 1.10 12.12 -16.26
C ILE A 248 1.84 11.21 -15.29
N ILE A 249 2.76 11.84 -14.55
CA ILE A 249 3.38 11.30 -13.33
C ILE A 249 2.79 12.07 -12.15
N SER A 250 2.18 11.37 -11.20
CA SER A 250 1.67 11.97 -9.95
C SER A 250 2.57 11.56 -8.80
N MET A 251 2.91 12.49 -7.92
CA MET A 251 3.64 12.22 -6.68
C MET A 251 2.86 12.79 -5.50
N THR A 252 2.62 11.96 -4.48
CA THR A 252 2.06 12.39 -3.18
C THR A 252 3.10 12.19 -2.11
N LEU A 253 3.58 13.29 -1.52
CA LEU A 253 4.76 13.31 -0.67
C LEU A 253 4.47 13.87 0.73
N LEU A 254 5.09 13.25 1.72
CA LEU A 254 5.10 13.59 3.13
C LEU A 254 6.52 14.03 3.53
N ALA A 255 6.63 15.00 4.43
CA ALA A 255 7.94 15.44 4.89
C ALA A 255 8.48 14.54 6.00
N LYS A 256 9.79 14.23 5.91
CA LYS A 256 10.57 13.62 7.01
C LYS A 256 11.26 14.68 7.87
N SER A 257 11.61 15.81 7.28
CA SER A 257 12.30 16.92 7.95
C SER A 257 11.38 17.76 8.82
N GLU A 258 11.92 18.33 9.89
CA GLU A 258 11.24 19.34 10.69
C GLU A 258 11.00 20.64 9.90
N ASN A 259 9.92 21.34 10.24
CA ASN A 259 9.54 22.63 9.64
C ASN A 259 9.59 22.65 8.10
N PRO A 260 8.87 21.74 7.41
CA PRO A 260 9.01 21.55 5.97
C PRO A 260 8.34 22.66 5.14
N ILE A 261 7.36 23.39 5.68
CA ILE A 261 6.55 24.37 4.91
C ILE A 261 7.41 25.44 4.23
N PRO A 262 8.30 26.18 4.94
CA PRO A 262 9.13 27.20 4.29
C PRO A 262 10.09 26.60 3.24
N ARG A 263 10.58 25.38 3.48
CA ARG A 263 11.50 24.68 2.55
C ARG A 263 10.79 24.27 1.27
N VAL A 264 9.58 23.71 1.39
CA VAL A 264 8.72 23.34 0.25
C VAL A 264 8.37 24.57 -0.58
N LEU A 265 7.99 25.68 0.06
CA LEU A 265 7.64 26.91 -0.64
C LEU A 265 8.82 27.53 -1.37
N ARG A 266 10.02 27.56 -0.76
CA ARG A 266 11.24 28.02 -1.43
C ARG A 266 11.64 27.11 -2.59
N TRP A 267 11.48 25.80 -2.43
CA TRP A 267 11.70 24.86 -3.54
C TRP A 267 10.73 25.13 -4.69
N LEU A 268 9.44 25.32 -4.40
CA LEU A 268 8.42 25.65 -5.40
C LEU A 268 8.73 26.95 -6.15
N THR A 269 9.16 28.02 -5.45
CA THR A 269 9.52 29.27 -6.15
C THR A 269 10.65 29.05 -7.15
N GLY A 270 11.67 28.27 -6.77
CA GLY A 270 12.78 27.92 -7.67
C GLY A 270 12.32 27.11 -8.88
N VAL A 271 11.50 26.08 -8.68
CA VAL A 271 10.97 25.23 -9.77
C VAL A 271 10.11 26.01 -10.75
N LEU A 272 9.32 26.96 -10.27
CA LEU A 272 8.40 27.75 -11.08
C LEU A 272 9.07 29.00 -11.69
N GLY A 273 10.35 29.25 -11.39
CA GLY A 273 11.04 30.48 -11.82
C GLY A 273 10.45 31.76 -11.21
N LEU A 274 9.80 31.65 -10.04
CA LEU A 274 9.28 32.78 -9.29
C LEU A 274 10.38 33.45 -8.48
N LYS A 275 10.16 34.70 -8.08
CA LYS A 275 11.05 35.39 -7.12
C LYS A 275 10.89 34.75 -5.74
N GLU A 276 11.95 34.77 -4.94
CA GLU A 276 11.99 34.11 -3.63
C GLU A 276 10.81 34.53 -2.71
N ASP A 277 10.39 35.79 -2.80
CA ASP A 277 9.31 36.36 -1.99
C ASP A 277 7.89 36.18 -2.57
N ASP A 278 7.73 35.67 -3.80
CA ASP A 278 6.41 35.60 -4.47
C ASP A 278 5.43 34.69 -3.69
N LEU A 279 5.94 33.68 -2.98
CA LEU A 279 5.16 32.80 -2.09
C LEU A 279 5.37 33.09 -0.59
N GLY A 280 6.14 34.13 -0.25
CA GLY A 280 6.51 34.48 1.13
C GLY A 280 5.34 34.94 2.01
N THR A 281 4.17 35.21 1.41
CA THR A 281 2.93 35.54 2.13
C THR A 281 2.23 34.30 2.68
N LEU A 282 2.42 33.12 2.08
CA LEU A 282 1.73 31.89 2.49
C LEU A 282 2.06 31.45 3.93
N PRO A 283 3.33 31.43 4.38
CA PRO A 283 3.66 31.10 5.77
C PRO A 283 3.00 32.05 6.77
N LYS A 284 2.91 33.34 6.42
CA LYS A 284 2.25 34.36 7.26
C LYS A 284 0.76 34.07 7.35
N LEU A 285 0.13 33.74 6.23
CA LEU A 285 -1.29 33.46 6.16
C LEU A 285 -1.67 32.16 6.89
N PHE A 286 -0.85 31.12 6.80
CA PHE A 286 -1.05 29.88 7.58
C PHE A 286 -0.93 30.10 9.09
N SER A 287 -0.20 31.14 9.51
CA SER A 287 0.05 31.46 10.92
C SER A 287 -0.71 32.71 11.39
N GLN A 288 -1.63 33.22 10.58
CA GLN A 288 -2.42 34.40 10.91
C GLN A 288 -3.60 34.01 11.80
N ASP A 289 -3.95 34.86 12.77
CA ASP A 289 -5.17 34.71 13.56
C ASP A 289 -6.39 34.53 12.63
N PRO A 290 -7.24 33.50 12.82
CA PRO A 290 -7.38 32.65 14.02
C PRO A 290 -6.56 31.34 14.04
N PHE A 291 -5.67 31.12 13.07
CA PHE A 291 -4.97 29.85 12.88
C PHE A 291 -3.76 29.67 13.82
N LYS A 292 -3.62 28.45 14.35
CA LYS A 292 -2.55 27.98 15.24
C LYS A 292 -2.13 26.55 14.85
N ASP A 293 -1.11 26.01 15.53
CA ASP A 293 -0.65 24.62 15.39
C ASP A 293 -0.43 24.18 13.93
N VAL A 294 0.26 25.02 13.15
CA VAL A 294 0.49 24.79 11.71
C VAL A 294 1.33 23.53 11.50
N ARG A 295 0.80 22.58 10.74
CA ARG A 295 1.44 21.30 10.44
C ARG A 295 1.35 21.00 8.96
N PHE A 296 2.49 20.65 8.36
CA PHE A 296 2.51 20.11 7.02
C PHE A 296 1.76 18.76 6.99
N ARG A 297 0.89 18.58 5.98
CA ARG A 297 0.23 17.30 5.74
C ARG A 297 0.87 16.58 4.58
N ARG A 298 0.84 17.17 3.39
CA ARG A 298 1.40 16.57 2.18
C ARG A 298 1.64 17.62 1.11
N ILE A 299 2.42 17.25 0.10
CA ILE A 299 2.45 17.93 -1.19
C ILE A 299 2.12 16.91 -2.29
N ASN A 300 1.20 17.28 -3.17
CA ASN A 300 0.91 16.54 -4.40
C ASN A 300 1.52 17.29 -5.58
N ILE A 301 2.16 16.58 -6.51
CA ILE A 301 2.80 17.15 -7.69
C ILE A 301 2.36 16.33 -8.89
N VAL A 302 1.89 16.97 -9.94
CA VAL A 302 1.53 16.33 -11.20
C VAL A 302 2.45 16.87 -12.28
N VAL A 303 3.10 15.95 -13.01
CA VAL A 303 4.08 16.25 -14.05
C VAL A 303 3.58 15.68 -15.38
N ASP A 304 3.68 16.46 -16.45
CA ASP A 304 3.42 15.98 -17.81
C ASP A 304 4.58 15.09 -18.26
N LYS A 305 4.29 13.88 -18.75
CA LYS A 305 5.32 12.91 -19.16
C LYS A 305 6.09 13.31 -20.42
N LYS A 306 5.51 14.13 -21.31
CA LYS A 306 6.12 14.51 -22.59
C LYS A 306 7.09 15.67 -22.39
N GLU A 307 6.68 16.67 -21.62
CA GLU A 307 7.49 17.86 -21.36
C GLU A 307 8.36 17.76 -20.11
N ILE A 308 8.05 16.82 -19.20
CA ILE A 308 8.64 16.69 -17.87
C ILE A 308 8.64 18.03 -17.12
N LYS A 309 7.45 18.66 -17.07
CA LYS A 309 7.21 19.91 -16.35
C LYS A 309 6.05 19.75 -15.37
N PRO A 310 6.06 20.47 -14.23
CA PRO A 310 4.97 20.43 -13.28
C PRO A 310 3.74 21.08 -13.91
N VAL A 311 2.67 20.29 -14.08
CA VAL A 311 1.36 20.75 -14.54
C VAL A 311 0.59 21.38 -13.39
N SER A 312 0.67 20.75 -12.22
CA SER A 312 0.05 21.26 -11.00
C SER A 312 0.82 20.83 -9.75
N PHE A 313 0.61 21.58 -8.68
CA PHE A 313 0.99 21.13 -7.35
C PHE A 313 -0.07 21.57 -6.33
N GLN A 314 -0.18 20.82 -5.24
CA GLN A 314 -1.05 21.12 -4.12
C GLN A 314 -0.30 20.90 -2.81
N LEU A 315 -0.14 21.96 -2.03
CA LEU A 315 0.41 21.93 -0.69
C LEU A 315 -0.73 21.94 0.33
N ASP A 316 -0.85 20.86 1.09
CA ASP A 316 -1.83 20.72 2.16
C ASP A 316 -1.19 20.96 3.53
N VAL A 317 -1.76 21.93 4.26
CA VAL A 317 -1.33 22.34 5.59
C VAL A 317 -2.52 22.22 6.54
N GLN A 318 -2.35 21.51 7.64
CA GLN A 318 -3.31 21.51 8.71
C GLN A 318 -3.03 22.68 9.66
N VAL A 319 -4.09 23.33 10.11
CA VAL A 319 -4.07 24.33 11.18
C VAL A 319 -5.17 24.03 12.18
N SER A 320 -5.03 24.53 13.40
CA SER A 320 -6.10 24.57 14.40
C SER A 320 -6.66 25.98 14.49
N ALA A 321 -7.93 26.13 14.87
CA ALA A 321 -8.49 27.43 15.22
C ALA A 321 -9.52 27.30 16.36
N PRO A 322 -9.71 28.34 17.19
CA PRO A 322 -10.71 28.34 18.26
C PRO A 322 -12.15 28.51 17.75
N ILE A 323 -12.34 28.71 16.43
CA ILE A 323 -13.65 28.92 15.81
C ILE A 323 -14.29 27.59 15.38
N GLY A 324 -15.62 27.48 15.47
CA GLY A 324 -16.38 26.34 14.96
C GLY A 324 -16.56 25.16 15.93
N GLN A 325 -16.31 25.38 17.23
CA GLN A 325 -16.54 24.43 18.34
C GLN A 325 -17.43 25.06 19.41
N ASP A 326 -18.00 24.20 20.26
CA ASP A 326 -18.52 24.60 21.55
C ASP A 326 -17.35 25.06 22.44
N PRO A 327 -17.34 26.32 22.92
CA PRO A 327 -16.31 26.85 23.81
C PRO A 327 -16.09 26.00 25.08
N ALA A 328 -17.10 25.23 25.52
CA ALA A 328 -17.02 24.40 26.71
C ALA A 328 -16.25 23.07 26.50
N SER A 329 -16.04 22.64 25.26
CA SER A 329 -15.47 21.32 24.94
C SER A 329 -13.96 21.21 25.19
N GLY A 330 -13.23 22.33 25.22
CA GLY A 330 -11.76 22.33 25.25
C GLY A 330 -11.09 21.80 23.97
N ASN A 331 -11.87 21.37 22.98
CA ASN A 331 -11.40 20.77 21.75
C ASN A 331 -11.05 21.84 20.71
N LYS A 332 -10.03 21.57 19.90
CA LYS A 332 -9.61 22.45 18.81
C LYS A 332 -10.27 22.02 17.50
N THR A 333 -10.84 22.96 16.74
CA THR A 333 -11.24 22.67 15.35
C THR A 333 -10.00 22.57 14.48
N LEU A 334 -9.91 21.51 13.68
CA LEU A 334 -8.88 21.37 12.68
C LEU A 334 -9.40 21.83 11.31
N PHE A 335 -8.56 22.57 10.60
CA PHE A 335 -8.79 23.00 9.22
C PHE A 335 -7.67 22.46 8.35
N LEU A 336 -8.01 22.09 7.12
CA LEU A 336 -7.06 21.82 6.06
C LEU A 336 -7.03 23.04 5.14
N LEU A 337 -5.87 23.67 5.04
CA LEU A 337 -5.57 24.74 4.10
C LEU A 337 -4.79 24.12 2.93
N SER A 338 -5.30 24.29 1.72
CA SER A 338 -4.73 23.74 0.49
C SER A 338 -4.37 24.88 -0.43
N TYR A 339 -3.07 25.03 -0.71
CA TYR A 339 -2.58 25.93 -1.75
C TYR A 339 -2.36 25.13 -3.03
N THR A 340 -3.00 25.55 -4.12
CA THR A 340 -3.01 24.83 -5.40
C THR A 340 -2.55 25.75 -6.51
N TYR A 341 -1.63 25.27 -7.33
CA TYR A 341 -1.22 25.91 -8.57
C TYR A 341 -1.50 24.99 -9.74
N ILE A 342 -1.91 25.58 -10.85
CA ILE A 342 -2.16 24.89 -12.11
C ILE A 342 -1.59 25.76 -13.22
N SER A 343 -0.63 25.21 -13.97
CA SER A 343 0.10 25.91 -15.03
C SER A 343 -0.81 26.54 -16.09
N SER A 344 -1.88 25.84 -16.48
CA SER A 344 -2.83 26.29 -17.50
C SER A 344 -3.70 27.48 -17.07
N ILE A 345 -3.91 27.68 -15.77
CA ILE A 345 -4.64 28.83 -15.24
C ILE A 345 -3.73 30.06 -15.19
N GLY A 346 -2.43 29.85 -15.03
CA GLY A 346 -1.45 30.91 -14.81
C GLY A 346 -1.55 31.54 -13.42
N GLY A 347 -0.71 32.55 -13.18
CA GLY A 347 -0.65 33.27 -11.90
C GLY A 347 0.07 32.51 -10.78
N LEU A 348 -0.07 33.01 -9.55
CA LEU A 348 0.58 32.46 -8.35
C LEU A 348 -0.25 31.35 -7.67
N GLY A 349 -1.28 30.79 -8.31
CA GLY A 349 -2.15 29.78 -7.70
C GLY A 349 -3.25 30.32 -6.80
N THR A 350 -3.93 29.41 -6.10
CA THR A 350 -5.13 29.67 -5.30
C THR A 350 -5.02 29.02 -3.94
N LEU A 351 -5.62 29.62 -2.92
CA LEU A 351 -5.71 29.04 -1.60
C LEU A 351 -7.16 28.72 -1.24
N ARG A 352 -7.40 27.53 -0.72
CA ARG A 352 -8.70 27.07 -0.24
C ARG A 352 -8.59 26.52 1.17
N GLY A 353 -9.57 26.81 2.02
CA GLY A 353 -9.72 26.21 3.35
C GLY A 353 -10.92 25.27 3.41
N GLN A 354 -10.78 24.15 4.10
CA GLN A 354 -11.87 23.20 4.40
C GLN A 354 -11.82 22.79 5.88
N LYS A 355 -12.99 22.70 6.52
CA LYS A 355 -13.10 22.12 7.88
C LYS A 355 -12.75 20.63 7.80
N SER A 356 -11.81 20.19 8.62
CA SER A 356 -11.48 18.77 8.70
C SER A 356 -12.62 18.05 9.44
N GLY A 357 -13.06 16.90 8.94
CA GLY A 357 -14.10 16.09 9.58
C GLY A 357 -13.69 15.46 10.91
N TYR A 358 -12.42 15.62 11.31
CA TYR A 358 -11.87 15.10 12.54
C TYR A 358 -11.92 16.14 13.67
N THR A 359 -12.69 15.83 14.71
CA THR A 359 -12.62 16.49 16.01
C THR A 359 -11.58 15.73 16.84
N LEU A 360 -10.57 16.43 17.36
CA LEU A 360 -9.65 15.87 18.36
C LEU A 360 -10.29 15.89 19.75
#